data_AF-A0A954QZ34-F1
#
_entry.id   AF-A0A954QZ34-F1
#
_cell.length_a   1.000
_cell.length_b   1.000
_cell.length_c   1.000
_cell.angle_alpha   90.00
_cell.angle_beta   90.00
_cell.angle_gamma   90.00
#
_symmetry.space_group_name_H-M   'P 1'
#
loop_
_entity.id
_entity.type
_entity.pdbx_description
1 polymer ?
#
loop_
_entity_poly.entity_id
_entity_poly.type
_entity_poly.pdbx_seq_one_letter_code
_entity_poly.pdbx_strand_id
1 'polypeptide(L)' 'MQVPHERLILASQSPRRRELMTEAGLAFEVIAPHESAECGVCSRETPPELVARLAFQKGRD' A
#
# COMPACT_ATOMS: atom_id res chain seq x y z
N MET A 1 20.11 16.61 -11.28
CA MET A 1 19.93 15.26 -10.69
C MET A 1 18.55 14.78 -11.11
N GLN A 2 18.49 13.96 -12.16
CA GLN A 2 17.23 13.47 -12.72
C GLN A 2 16.83 12.25 -11.88
N VAL A 3 15.82 12.39 -11.03
CA VAL A 3 15.20 11.22 -10.39
C VAL A 3 14.57 10.38 -11.51
N PRO A 4 14.84 9.07 -11.57
CA PRO A 4 14.14 8.22 -12.52
C PRO A 4 12.64 8.38 -12.28
N HIS A 5 11.87 8.53 -13.37
CA HIS A 5 10.40 8.48 -13.32
C HIS A 5 9.98 7.03 -13.02
N GLU A 6 10.23 6.59 -11.79
CA GLU A 6 9.80 5.29 -11.31
C GLU A 6 8.28 5.31 -11.22
N ARG A 7 7.65 4.33 -11.88
CA ARG A 7 6.20 4.17 -11.86
C ARG A 7 5.74 3.94 -10.43
N LEU A 8 4.97 4.87 -9.88
CA LEU A 8 4.40 4.74 -8.56
C LEU A 8 3.19 3.79 -8.59
N ILE A 9 3.17 2.79 -7.72
CA ILE A 9 2.08 1.83 -7.63
C ILE A 9 1.33 2.01 -6.30
N LEU A 10 0.02 2.21 -6.36
CA LEU A 10 -0.88 2.14 -5.22
C LEU A 10 -1.35 0.70 -5.04
N ALA A 11 -0.68 -0.03 -4.15
CA ALA A 11 -1.04 -1.40 -3.77
C ALA A 11 -2.22 -1.44 -2.79
N SER A 12 -3.33 -0.79 -3.12
CA SER A 12 -4.48 -0.64 -2.22
C SER A 12 -5.79 -0.43 -2.97
N GLN A 13 -6.80 -1.24 -2.66
CA GLN A 13 -8.16 -1.10 -3.18
C GLN A 13 -9.02 -0.03 -2.47
N SER A 14 -8.40 0.92 -1.77
CA SER A 14 -9.14 1.90 -0.96
C SER A 14 -9.50 3.13 -1.80
N PRO A 15 -10.78 3.45 -2.00
CA PRO A 15 -11.19 4.64 -2.78
C PRO A 15 -10.58 5.93 -2.23
N ARG A 16 -10.60 6.07 -0.90
CA ARG A 16 -10.05 7.24 -0.20
C ARG A 16 -8.55 7.44 -0.43
N ARG A 17 -7.75 6.36 -0.53
CA ARG A 17 -6.30 6.49 -0.80
C ARG A 17 -6.03 6.93 -2.23
N ARG A 18 -6.83 6.48 -3.18
CA ARG A 18 -6.75 6.91 -4.57
C ARG A 18 -7.06 8.41 -4.70
N GLU A 19 -8.10 8.88 -4.01
CA GLU A 19 -8.48 10.30 -3.97
C GLU A 19 -7.33 11.15 -3.44
N LEU A 20 -6.77 10.81 -2.27
CA LEU A 20 -5.65 11.53 -1.66
C LEU A 20 -4.40 11.60 -2.57
N MET A 21 -4.05 10.50 -3.24
CA MET A 21 -2.90 10.50 -4.17
C MET A 21 -3.17 11.32 -5.44
N THR A 22 -4.42 11.33 -5.90
CA THR A 22 -4.84 12.16 -7.04
C THR A 22 -4.80 13.64 -6.67
N GLU A 23 -5.31 14.02 -5.50
CA GLU A 23 -5.26 15.39 -4.96
C GLU A 23 -3.83 15.88 -4.77
N ALA A 24 -2.91 14.98 -4.38
CA ALA A 24 -1.49 15.28 -4.27
C ALA A 24 -0.78 15.46 -5.63
N GLY A 25 -1.47 15.26 -6.76
CA GLY A 25 -0.91 15.39 -8.10
C GLY A 25 0.07 14.28 -8.49
N LEU A 26 0.00 13.13 -7.82
CA LEU A 26 0.85 11.98 -8.11
C LEU A 26 0.30 11.21 -9.32
N ALA A 27 1.20 10.84 -10.25
CA ALA A 27 0.89 9.87 -11.28
C ALA A 27 1.17 8.46 -10.72
N PHE A 28 0.15 7.61 -10.65
CA PHE A 28 0.28 6.25 -10.10
C PHE A 28 -0.65 5.25 -10.81
N GLU A 29 -0.29 3.98 -10.72
CA GLU A 29 -1.10 2.83 -11.16
C GLU A 29 -1.70 2.13 -9.94
N VAL A 30 -2.93 1.64 -10.02
CA VAL A 30 -3.54 0.86 -8.92
C VAL A 30 -3.40 -0.62 -9.23
N ILE A 31 -2.64 -1.33 -8.42
CA ILE A 31 -2.55 -2.78 -8.47
C ILE A 31 -3.17 -3.31 -7.17
N ALA A 32 -4.22 -4.11 -7.27
CA ALA A 32 -4.86 -4.66 -6.09
C ALA A 32 -3.96 -5.75 -5.46
N PRO A 33 -3.61 -5.67 -4.16
CA PRO A 33 -2.90 -6.75 -3.50
C PRO A 33 -3.80 -7.98 -3.39
N HIS A 34 -3.19 -9.17 -3.42
CA HIS A 34 -3.88 -10.45 -3.34
C HIS A 34 -4.73 -10.56 -2.05
N GLU A 35 -5.96 -11.09 -2.13
CA GLU A 35 -6.93 -11.16 -1.02
C GLU A 35 -6.44 -11.96 0.21
N SER A 36 -5.38 -12.77 0.06
CA SER A 36 -4.80 -13.61 1.12
C SER A 36 -4.00 -12.87 2.19
N ALA A 37 -3.87 -11.53 2.10
CA ALA A 37 -3.11 -10.73 3.07
C ALA A 37 -3.83 -10.45 4.41
N GLU A 38 -4.99 -11.07 4.65
CA GLU A 38 -5.73 -10.99 5.92
C GLU A 38 -5.63 -12.31 6.73
N CYS A 39 -4.40 -12.82 6.94
CA CYS A 39 -4.20 -13.84 7.97
C CYS A 39 -4.18 -13.14 9.35
N GLY A 40 -5.34 -13.15 9.99
CA GLY A 40 -5.62 -12.47 11.25
C GLY A 40 -4.72 -12.92 12.41
N VAL A 41 -4.21 -11.92 13.13
CA VAL A 41 -3.86 -11.95 14.56
C VAL A 41 -3.08 -13.19 15.03
N CYS A 42 -2.01 -13.56 14.32
CA CYS A 42 -1.08 -14.61 14.77
C CYS A 42 0.23 -14.06 15.37
N SER A 43 0.31 -12.76 15.62
CA SER A 43 1.50 -12.13 16.19
C SER A 43 1.14 -11.41 17.47
N ARG A 44 2.01 -11.44 18.48
CA ARG A 44 1.95 -10.56 19.67
C ARG A 44 2.24 -9.09 19.33
N GLU A 45 1.91 -8.68 18.11
CA GLU A 45 2.13 -7.37 17.55
C GLU A 45 1.17 -6.37 18.19
N THR A 46 1.71 -5.21 18.55
CA THR A 46 0.91 -4.02 18.84
C THR A 46 0.22 -3.55 17.56
N PRO A 47 -0.90 -2.79 17.66
CA PRO A 47 -1.60 -2.30 16.48
C PRO A 47 -0.72 -1.55 15.45
N PRO A 48 0.28 -0.72 15.85
CA PRO A 48 1.20 -0.11 14.89
C PRO A 48 2.08 -1.12 14.15
N GLU A 49 2.60 -2.14 14.84
CA GLU A 49 3.44 -3.19 14.24
C GLU A 49 2.66 -4.02 13.23
N LEU A 50 1.42 -4.37 13.57
CA LEU A 50 0.51 -5.07 12.67
C LEU A 50 0.27 -4.27 11.38
N VAL A 51 -0.05 -2.98 11.49
CA VAL A 51 -0.33 -2.13 10.33
C VAL A 51 0.92 -1.95 9.46
N ALA A 52 2.09 -1.74 10.06
CA ALA A 52 3.35 -1.62 9.33
C ALA A 52 3.69 -2.91 8.56
N ARG A 53 3.55 -4.07 9.22
CA ARG A 53 3.78 -5.38 8.60
C ARG A 53 2.81 -5.64 7.45
N LEU A 54 1.52 -5.31 7.60
CA LEU A 54 0.51 -5.45 6.55
C LEU A 54 0.76 -4.50 5.38
N ALA A 55 1.17 -3.25 5.63
CA ALA A 55 1.51 -2.30 4.58
C ALA A 55 2.72 -2.78 3.76
N PHE A 56 3.73 -3.33 4.43
CA PHE A 56 4.90 -3.91 3.76
C PHE A 56 4.55 -5.13 2.90
N GLN A 57 3.74 -6.05 3.41
CA GLN A 57 3.29 -7.22 2.63
C GLN A 57 2.52 -6.81 1.38
N LYS A 58 1.60 -5.84 1.50
CA LYS A 58 0.84 -5.32 0.37
C LYS A 58 1.73 -4.65 -0.69
N GLY A 59 2.87 -4.07 -0.31
CA GLY A 59 3.79 -3.48 -1.28
C GLY A 59 4.72 -4.49 -1.95
N ARG A 60 4.87 -5.69 -1.40
CA ARG A 60 5.74 -6.74 -1.91
C ARG A 60 5.00 -7.70 -2.85
N ASP A 61 3.74 -7.98 -2.53
CA ASP A 61 2.85 -8.88 -3.27
C ASP A 61 2.04 -8.12 -4.33
#